data_AF-A0A9D2VGY9-F1
#
_entry.id   AF-A0A9D2VGY9-F1
#
_cell.length_a   1.000
_cell.length_b   1.000
_cell.length_c   1.000
_cell.angle_alpha   90.00
_cell.angle_beta   90.00
_cell.angle_gamma   90.00
#
_symmetry.space_group_name_H-M   'P 1'
#
loop_
_entity.id
_entity.type
_entity.pdbx_description
1 polymer ?
#
loop_
_entity_poly.entity_id
_entity_poly.type
_entity_poly.pdbx_seq_one_letter_code
_entity_poly.pdbx_strand_id
1 'polypeptide(L)'
;YTLEAGTVLTEAHLAIREFPIQSIPKDSVEPNQYSVLIGTALRAQIAAGDLILGVHTEYEPEPSFSARLADGRRAVTMPVDQINSLAGLLRVGDLVDLYVSFDHQRRKITAPLLQGVLVIATDEQTDSNMADVGQFATVTFDLSPEEGAKLVAARQAGMITAMLRNPHDAHISNKGIRGDLASLLGLHVTPSEYKSVPVIYGNKLHRQVRGAEATPKPSKNAVLDVDTPSQLSFIQESLDVVEN
;
A
#
# COMPACT_ATOMS: atom_id res chain seq x y z
N TYR A 1 -51.77 1.19 11.81
CA TYR A 1 -51.63 -0.08 11.08
C TYR A 1 -50.27 -0.65 11.46
N THR A 2 -50.18 -1.93 11.77
CA THR A 2 -48.93 -2.58 12.22
C THR A 2 -48.66 -3.73 11.27
N LEU A 3 -47.41 -3.88 10.84
CA LEU A 3 -46.98 -4.99 10.01
C LEU A 3 -46.44 -6.08 10.94
N GLU A 4 -46.96 -7.28 10.80
CA GLU A 4 -46.56 -8.44 11.61
C GLU A 4 -45.27 -9.06 11.07
N ALA A 5 -44.54 -9.77 11.94
CA ALA A 5 -43.42 -10.61 11.52
C ALA A 5 -43.87 -11.63 10.47
N GLY A 6 -43.03 -11.89 9.48
CA GLY A 6 -43.31 -12.72 8.31
C GLY A 6 -43.99 -12.00 7.16
N THR A 7 -44.40 -10.74 7.33
CA THR A 7 -45.00 -9.95 6.23
C THR A 7 -43.93 -9.60 5.19
N VAL A 8 -44.21 -9.90 3.92
CA VAL A 8 -43.37 -9.50 2.79
C VAL A 8 -43.60 -8.02 2.48
N LEU A 9 -42.54 -7.24 2.48
CA LEU A 9 -42.59 -5.81 2.20
C LEU A 9 -42.84 -5.55 0.71
N THR A 10 -43.74 -4.61 0.43
CA THR A 10 -44.07 -4.13 -0.90
C THR A 10 -43.99 -2.60 -0.91
N GLU A 11 -43.99 -1.97 -2.08
CA GLU A 11 -43.98 -0.50 -2.18
C GLU A 11 -45.10 0.16 -1.38
N ALA A 12 -46.27 -0.47 -1.27
CA ALA A 12 -47.42 0.05 -0.52
C ALA A 12 -47.19 0.10 1.00
N HIS A 13 -46.20 -0.63 1.52
CA HIS A 13 -45.84 -0.65 2.94
C HIS A 13 -44.76 0.37 3.30
N LEU A 14 -44.12 1.00 2.31
CA LEU A 14 -42.99 1.89 2.50
C LEU A 14 -43.39 3.34 2.26
N ALA A 15 -42.81 4.24 3.06
CA ALA A 15 -42.97 5.68 2.89
C ALA A 15 -41.68 6.39 3.29
N ILE A 16 -41.27 7.38 2.50
CA ILE A 16 -40.12 8.24 2.83
C ILE A 16 -40.63 9.38 3.70
N ARG A 17 -39.97 9.60 4.85
CA ARG A 17 -40.31 10.66 5.80
C ARG A 17 -39.05 11.35 6.28
N GLU A 18 -39.15 12.65 6.53
CA GLU A 18 -38.09 13.43 7.14
C GLU A 18 -37.98 13.13 8.63
N PHE A 19 -36.77 12.80 9.07
CA PHE A 19 -36.40 12.61 10.47
C PHE A 19 -35.20 13.50 10.81
N PRO A 20 -35.10 14.04 12.04
CA PRO A 20 -33.90 14.72 12.49
C PRO A 20 -32.69 13.78 12.43
N ILE A 21 -31.59 14.23 11.82
CA ILE A 21 -30.38 13.41 11.58
C ILE A 21 -29.85 12.76 12.89
N GLN A 22 -29.97 13.46 14.01
CA GLN A 22 -29.51 12.99 15.32
C GLN A 22 -30.32 11.80 15.89
N SER A 23 -31.53 11.59 15.38
CA SER A 23 -32.47 10.57 15.84
C SER A 23 -32.49 9.30 14.98
N ILE A 24 -31.73 9.29 13.88
CA ILE A 24 -31.67 8.16 12.94
C ILE A 24 -30.60 7.17 13.43
N PRO A 25 -30.96 5.93 13.76
CA PRO A 25 -29.98 4.90 14.08
C PRO A 25 -29.13 4.56 12.85
N LYS A 26 -27.88 4.17 13.07
CA LYS A 26 -26.94 3.82 11.98
C LYS A 26 -27.41 2.66 11.08
N ASP A 27 -28.28 1.81 11.61
CA ASP A 27 -28.82 0.62 10.94
C ASP A 27 -30.16 0.89 10.23
N SER A 28 -30.54 2.16 10.11
CA SER A 28 -31.72 2.58 9.35
C SER A 28 -31.45 2.52 7.86
N VAL A 29 -32.43 2.09 7.08
CA VAL A 29 -32.34 2.11 5.61
C VAL A 29 -32.49 3.53 5.09
N GLU A 30 -31.59 3.94 4.20
CA GLU A 30 -31.64 5.27 3.57
C GLU A 30 -32.70 5.32 2.45
N PRO A 31 -33.27 6.52 2.14
CA PRO A 31 -34.28 6.66 1.08
C PRO A 31 -33.81 6.23 -0.31
N ASN A 32 -32.51 6.23 -0.59
CA ASN A 32 -31.92 5.78 -1.85
C ASN A 32 -31.83 4.23 -1.98
N GLN A 33 -31.99 3.50 -0.87
CA GLN A 33 -31.83 2.05 -0.75
C GLN A 33 -33.15 1.32 -0.47
N TYR A 34 -34.29 2.03 -0.47
CA TYR A 34 -35.60 1.45 -0.14
C TYR A 34 -35.99 0.25 -1.03
N SER A 35 -35.49 0.22 -2.27
CA SER A 35 -35.75 -0.86 -3.22
C SER A 35 -35.26 -2.22 -2.71
N VAL A 36 -34.20 -2.23 -1.89
CA VAL A 36 -33.65 -3.46 -1.32
C VAL A 36 -34.58 -4.08 -0.27
N LEU A 37 -35.50 -3.28 0.31
CA LEU A 37 -36.50 -3.77 1.25
C LEU A 37 -37.65 -4.50 0.54
N ILE A 38 -37.92 -4.20 -0.72
CA ILE A 38 -39.06 -4.78 -1.45
C ILE A 38 -38.80 -6.27 -1.68
N GLY A 39 -39.78 -7.10 -1.28
CA GLY A 39 -39.67 -8.56 -1.34
C GLY A 39 -38.97 -9.20 -0.15
N THR A 40 -38.40 -8.42 0.78
CA THR A 40 -37.88 -8.94 2.05
C THR A 40 -39.02 -9.20 3.04
N ALA A 41 -38.87 -10.23 3.87
CA ALA A 41 -39.80 -10.52 4.95
C ALA A 41 -39.38 -9.84 6.26
N LEU A 42 -40.36 -9.38 7.03
CA LEU A 42 -40.14 -8.87 8.38
C LEU A 42 -39.76 -10.00 9.35
N ARG A 43 -38.73 -9.78 10.17
CA ARG A 43 -38.37 -10.64 11.31
C ARG A 43 -39.09 -10.23 12.59
N ALA A 44 -39.45 -8.95 12.71
CA ALA A 44 -40.14 -8.39 13.85
C ALA A 44 -41.29 -7.50 13.40
N GLN A 45 -42.30 -7.34 14.26
CA GLN A 45 -43.41 -6.42 14.00
C GLN A 45 -42.92 -4.96 13.95
N ILE A 46 -43.49 -4.15 13.06
CA ILE A 46 -43.19 -2.72 12.94
C ILE A 46 -44.51 -1.93 12.94
N ALA A 47 -44.59 -0.86 13.74
CA ALA A 47 -45.74 0.04 13.72
C ALA A 47 -45.63 1.07 12.59
N ALA A 48 -46.78 1.50 12.04
CA ALA A 48 -46.79 2.54 11.02
C ALA A 48 -46.13 3.83 11.51
N GLY A 49 -45.15 4.30 10.74
CA GLY A 49 -44.40 5.52 11.01
C GLY A 49 -43.05 5.30 11.73
N ASP A 50 -42.75 4.07 12.15
CA ASP A 50 -41.44 3.71 12.69
C ASP A 50 -40.39 3.57 11.58
N LEU A 51 -39.12 3.76 11.95
CA LEU A 51 -37.99 3.50 11.06
C LEU A 51 -37.81 1.99 10.85
N ILE A 52 -37.57 1.59 9.61
CA ILE A 52 -37.20 0.22 9.27
C ILE A 52 -35.70 0.08 9.52
N LEU A 53 -35.38 -0.83 10.44
CA LEU A 53 -34.02 -1.16 10.86
C LEU A 53 -33.65 -2.55 10.32
N GLY A 54 -32.36 -2.82 10.16
CA GLY A 54 -31.86 -4.15 9.78
C GLY A 54 -32.39 -5.26 10.70
N VAL A 55 -32.49 -5.00 12.01
CA VAL A 55 -33.06 -5.98 12.98
C VAL A 55 -34.51 -6.37 12.68
N HIS A 56 -35.29 -5.52 12.01
CA HIS A 56 -36.69 -5.82 11.71
C HIS A 56 -36.87 -6.63 10.43
N THR A 57 -35.83 -6.73 9.60
CA THR A 57 -35.92 -7.32 8.26
C THR A 57 -34.88 -8.43 8.11
N GLU A 58 -35.02 -9.23 7.05
CA GLU A 58 -33.94 -10.12 6.61
C GLU A 58 -32.83 -9.40 5.85
N TYR A 59 -33.00 -8.09 5.61
CA TYR A 59 -32.01 -7.25 4.99
C TYR A 59 -30.80 -7.12 5.93
N GLU A 60 -29.69 -7.69 5.51
CA GLU A 60 -28.38 -7.33 6.05
C GLU A 60 -27.83 -6.19 5.19
N PRO A 61 -27.49 -5.04 5.79
CA PRO A 61 -26.81 -3.99 5.07
C PRO A 61 -25.51 -4.56 4.50
N GLU A 62 -25.30 -4.35 3.21
CA GLU A 62 -24.07 -4.73 2.54
C GLU A 62 -22.88 -4.17 3.35
N PRO A 63 -21.90 -5.01 3.74
CA PRO A 63 -20.79 -4.55 4.54
C PRO A 63 -20.09 -3.40 3.81
N SER A 64 -19.79 -2.34 4.56
CA SER A 64 -19.06 -1.18 4.03
C SER A 64 -17.82 -1.64 3.26
N PHE A 65 -17.42 -0.91 2.22
CA PHE A 65 -16.29 -1.32 1.37
C PHE A 65 -15.01 -1.60 2.19
N SER A 66 -14.76 -0.82 3.24
CA SER A 66 -13.66 -1.05 4.18
C SER A 66 -13.78 -2.35 4.99
N ALA A 67 -15.00 -2.76 5.33
CA ALA A 67 -15.27 -4.01 6.04
C ALA A 67 -15.10 -5.26 5.16
N ARG A 68 -15.05 -5.11 3.83
CA ARG A 68 -14.76 -6.21 2.88
C ARG A 68 -13.26 -6.49 2.75
N LEU A 69 -12.43 -5.56 3.21
CA LEU A 69 -10.99 -5.66 3.08
C LEU A 69 -10.43 -6.55 4.18
N ALA A 70 -9.57 -7.51 3.83
CA ALA A 70 -8.96 -8.40 4.82
C ALA A 70 -8.05 -7.62 5.78
N ASP A 71 -7.89 -8.14 6.99
CA ASP A 71 -7.01 -7.54 7.99
C ASP A 71 -5.58 -7.36 7.45
N GLY A 72 -5.03 -6.16 7.62
CA GLY A 72 -3.69 -5.84 7.13
C GLY A 72 -3.62 -5.55 5.63
N ARG A 73 -4.74 -5.46 4.92
CA ARG A 73 -4.79 -5.04 3.51
C ARG A 73 -5.28 -3.60 3.37
N ARG A 74 -4.95 -2.96 2.25
CA ARG A 74 -5.22 -1.55 1.93
C ARG A 74 -5.76 -1.45 0.50
N ALA A 75 -6.86 -0.74 0.35
CA ALA A 75 -7.43 -0.41 -0.94
C ALA A 75 -6.77 0.86 -1.49
N VAL A 76 -6.23 0.81 -2.71
CA VAL A 76 -5.68 1.99 -3.39
C VAL A 76 -6.37 2.18 -4.72
N THR A 77 -7.06 3.31 -4.87
CA THR A 77 -7.76 3.70 -6.10
C THR A 77 -6.84 4.51 -7.00
N MET A 78 -6.83 4.17 -8.29
CA MET A 78 -6.11 4.89 -9.32
C MET A 78 -6.99 5.13 -10.54
N PRO A 79 -6.87 6.30 -11.19
CA PRO A 79 -7.56 6.56 -12.45
C PRO A 79 -6.93 5.72 -13.57
N VAL A 80 -7.77 5.22 -14.47
CA VAL A 80 -7.37 4.41 -15.64
C VAL A 80 -6.51 5.23 -16.61
N ASP A 81 -6.66 6.54 -16.70
CA ASP A 81 -5.75 7.36 -17.53
C ASP A 81 -4.28 7.26 -17.09
N GLN A 82 -4.04 6.97 -15.81
CA GLN A 82 -2.69 6.76 -15.27
C GLN A 82 -2.19 5.33 -15.44
N ILE A 83 -3.07 4.42 -15.84
CA ILE A 83 -2.80 3.02 -16.11
C ILE A 83 -3.21 2.75 -17.54
N ASN A 84 -2.29 2.86 -18.51
CA ASN A 84 -2.58 2.48 -19.90
C ASN A 84 -3.09 1.02 -19.94
N SER A 85 -4.40 0.84 -19.87
CA SER A 85 -5.04 -0.44 -19.58
C SER A 85 -6.35 -0.49 -20.31
N LEU A 86 -6.57 -1.65 -20.91
CA LEU A 86 -7.81 -2.29 -21.34
C LEU A 86 -9.10 -1.65 -20.80
N ALA A 87 -9.43 -0.45 -21.28
CA ALA A 87 -10.56 0.33 -20.79
C ALA A 87 -11.85 -0.49 -20.94
N GLY A 88 -12.56 -0.71 -19.84
CA GLY A 88 -13.81 -1.47 -19.79
C GLY A 88 -13.69 -3.00 -19.83
N LEU A 89 -12.48 -3.57 -19.79
CA LEU A 89 -12.30 -5.04 -19.75
C LEU A 89 -11.96 -5.58 -18.36
N LEU A 90 -11.40 -4.75 -17.48
CA LEU A 90 -11.10 -5.15 -16.11
C LEU A 90 -12.38 -5.35 -15.31
N ARG A 91 -12.45 -6.44 -14.56
CA ARG A 91 -13.55 -6.78 -13.66
C ARG A 91 -13.03 -6.95 -12.23
N VAL A 92 -13.93 -6.78 -11.27
CA VAL A 92 -13.66 -7.16 -9.87
C VAL A 92 -13.33 -8.64 -9.81
N GLY A 93 -12.22 -8.99 -9.15
CA GLY A 93 -11.68 -10.35 -9.09
C GLY A 93 -10.53 -10.62 -10.06
N ASP A 94 -10.27 -9.73 -11.02
CA ASP A 94 -9.14 -9.89 -11.95
C ASP A 94 -7.80 -9.69 -11.24
N LEU A 95 -6.79 -10.43 -11.69
CA LEU A 95 -5.40 -10.23 -11.29
C LEU A 95 -4.67 -9.43 -12.36
N VAL A 96 -3.86 -8.46 -11.96
CA VAL A 96 -3.07 -7.64 -12.88
C VAL A 96 -1.61 -7.55 -12.44
N ASP A 97 -0.73 -7.47 -13.43
CA ASP A 97 0.66 -7.09 -13.22
C ASP A 97 0.84 -5.61 -13.58
N LEU A 98 1.46 -4.85 -12.68
CA LEU A 98 1.72 -3.42 -12.84
C LEU A 98 3.18 -3.19 -13.20
N TYR A 99 3.41 -2.41 -14.24
CA TYR A 99 4.73 -1.97 -14.68
C TYR A 99 4.81 -0.45 -14.60
N VAL A 100 5.99 0.08 -14.28
CA VAL A 100 6.25 1.52 -14.29
C VAL A 100 7.27 1.84 -15.36
N SER A 101 6.99 2.88 -16.14
CA SER A 101 7.88 3.44 -17.14
C SER A 101 8.27 4.87 -16.75
N PHE A 102 9.57 5.12 -16.58
CA PHE A 102 10.09 6.41 -16.17
C PHE A 102 11.39 6.73 -16.92
N ASP A 103 11.73 8.02 -16.99
CA ASP A 103 12.97 8.46 -17.61
C ASP A 103 14.12 8.36 -16.61
N HIS A 104 15.17 7.65 -17.00
CA HIS A 104 16.39 7.51 -16.22
C HIS A 104 17.60 7.70 -17.15
N GLN A 105 18.47 8.65 -16.82
CA GLN A 105 19.67 8.96 -17.62
C GLN A 105 19.37 9.20 -19.12
N ARG A 106 18.33 9.98 -19.42
CA ARG A 106 17.84 10.27 -20.79
C ARG A 106 17.39 9.04 -21.58
N ARG A 107 17.11 7.92 -20.90
CA ARG A 107 16.52 6.72 -21.49
C ARG A 107 15.22 6.40 -20.77
N LYS A 108 14.18 6.08 -21.53
CA LYS A 108 12.95 5.54 -20.97
C LYS A 108 13.18 4.10 -20.56
N ILE A 109 12.99 3.79 -19.27
CA ILE A 109 13.14 2.45 -18.71
C ILE A 109 11.77 1.98 -18.23
N THR A 110 11.42 0.73 -18.52
CA THR A 110 10.21 0.08 -18.02
C THR A 110 10.58 -1.08 -17.12
N ALA A 111 9.96 -1.13 -15.94
CA ALA A 111 10.27 -2.06 -14.87
C ALA A 111 9.00 -2.68 -14.27
N PRO A 112 9.03 -3.96 -13.84
CA PRO A 112 7.94 -4.53 -13.08
C PRO A 112 7.83 -3.82 -11.72
N LEU A 113 6.62 -3.38 -11.36
CA LEU A 113 6.32 -2.69 -10.11
C LEU A 113 5.66 -3.64 -9.11
N LEU A 114 4.55 -4.26 -9.50
CA LEU A 114 3.81 -5.24 -8.72
C LEU A 114 3.31 -6.36 -9.64
N GLN A 115 3.16 -7.57 -9.13
CA GLN A 115 2.67 -8.72 -9.91
C GLN A 115 1.56 -9.42 -9.14
N GLY A 116 0.51 -9.86 -9.84
CA GLY A 116 -0.62 -10.58 -9.25
C GLY A 116 -1.46 -9.74 -8.28
N VAL A 117 -1.65 -8.46 -8.57
CA VAL A 117 -2.47 -7.56 -7.76
C VAL A 117 -3.95 -7.79 -8.06
N LEU A 118 -4.77 -7.93 -7.01
CA LEU A 118 -6.21 -8.13 -7.13
C LEU A 118 -6.95 -6.80 -7.35
N VAL A 119 -7.84 -6.78 -8.33
CA VAL A 119 -8.81 -5.69 -8.53
C VAL A 119 -10.05 -5.95 -7.66
N ILE A 120 -10.36 -4.99 -6.78
CA ILE A 120 -11.50 -5.09 -5.85
C ILE A 120 -12.66 -4.15 -6.17
N ALA A 121 -12.42 -3.10 -6.96
CA ALA A 121 -13.48 -2.25 -7.48
C ALA A 121 -13.10 -1.65 -8.83
N THR A 122 -14.11 -1.46 -9.68
CA THR A 122 -14.05 -0.67 -10.90
C THR A 122 -15.18 0.36 -10.89
N ASP A 123 -15.05 1.38 -11.72
CA ASP A 123 -15.89 2.59 -11.80
C ASP A 123 -17.41 2.42 -11.61
N GLU A 124 -17.97 1.25 -11.97
CA GLU A 124 -19.42 1.02 -11.98
C GLU A 124 -19.99 0.44 -10.66
N GLN A 125 -19.15 0.06 -9.69
CA GLN A 125 -19.63 -0.72 -8.53
C GLN A 125 -19.61 0.00 -7.18
N THR A 126 -19.19 1.28 -7.14
CA THR A 126 -19.13 2.04 -5.86
C THR A 126 -20.26 3.07 -5.71
N ASP A 127 -20.97 3.43 -6.79
CA ASP A 127 -22.15 4.30 -6.72
C ASP A 127 -23.30 3.68 -7.51
N SER A 128 -24.23 3.03 -6.81
CA SER A 128 -25.48 2.51 -7.39
C SER A 128 -26.48 3.62 -7.76
N ASN A 129 -26.10 4.89 -7.71
CA ASN A 129 -26.95 6.02 -8.07
C ASN A 129 -26.09 7.21 -8.51
N MET A 130 -25.63 7.28 -9.76
CA MET A 130 -25.53 8.51 -10.57
C MET A 130 -25.04 8.13 -11.97
N ALA A 131 -25.97 7.98 -12.91
CA ALA A 131 -25.65 8.05 -14.32
C ALA A 131 -25.26 9.50 -14.63
N ASP A 132 -23.96 9.76 -14.82
CA ASP A 132 -23.54 11.01 -15.45
C ASP A 132 -22.37 10.81 -16.41
N VAL A 133 -22.45 11.57 -17.49
CA VAL A 133 -21.81 11.34 -18.78
C VAL A 133 -20.33 11.76 -18.75
N GLY A 134 -19.43 10.83 -19.08
CA GLY A 134 -18.01 11.11 -19.36
C GLY A 134 -17.02 10.80 -18.24
N GLN A 135 -17.35 9.87 -17.34
CA GLN A 135 -16.55 9.58 -16.15
C GLN A 135 -15.23 8.86 -16.46
N PHE A 136 -14.17 9.36 -15.85
CA PHE A 136 -12.85 8.76 -15.83
C PHE A 136 -12.93 7.40 -15.13
N ALA A 137 -12.71 6.31 -15.88
CA ALA A 137 -12.68 4.98 -15.28
C ALA A 137 -11.68 4.92 -14.13
N THR A 138 -12.11 4.50 -12.94
CA THR A 138 -11.22 4.24 -11.80
C THR A 138 -11.11 2.74 -11.52
N VAL A 139 -9.96 2.33 -10.99
CA VAL A 139 -9.70 0.95 -10.57
C VAL A 139 -9.12 0.98 -9.17
N THR A 140 -9.66 0.15 -8.29
CA THR A 140 -9.18 -0.01 -6.91
C THR A 140 -8.52 -1.37 -6.73
N PHE A 141 -7.31 -1.34 -6.20
CA PHE A 141 -6.48 -2.53 -5.98
C PHE A 141 -6.44 -2.90 -4.51
N ASP A 142 -6.43 -4.19 -4.23
CA ASP A 142 -6.12 -4.73 -2.91
C ASP A 142 -4.60 -4.95 -2.77
N LEU A 143 -3.99 -4.26 -1.81
CA LEU A 143 -2.54 -4.17 -1.62
C LEU A 143 -2.15 -4.31 -0.15
N SER A 144 -0.93 -4.78 0.12
CA SER A 144 -0.30 -4.59 1.43
C SER A 144 0.14 -3.12 1.61
N PRO A 145 0.44 -2.66 2.84
CA PRO A 145 0.98 -1.31 3.07
C PRO A 145 2.19 -0.97 2.21
N GLU A 146 3.11 -1.93 2.10
CA GLU A 146 4.37 -1.75 1.40
C GLU A 146 4.14 -1.64 -0.10
N GLU A 147 3.26 -2.48 -0.65
CA GLU A 147 2.88 -2.42 -2.07
C GLU A 147 2.11 -1.14 -2.39
N GLY A 148 1.21 -0.71 -1.50
CA GLY A 148 0.51 0.56 -1.63
C GLY A 148 1.46 1.76 -1.65
N ALA A 149 2.43 1.79 -0.73
CA ALA A 149 3.45 2.83 -0.71
C ALA A 149 4.31 2.84 -2.00
N LYS A 150 4.72 1.66 -2.48
CA LYS A 150 5.44 1.51 -3.76
C LYS A 150 4.63 2.01 -4.94
N LEU A 151 3.33 1.68 -5.00
CA LEU A 151 2.43 2.09 -6.06
C LEU A 151 2.28 3.62 -6.10
N VAL A 152 2.05 4.24 -4.94
CA VAL A 152 1.93 5.70 -4.80
C VAL A 152 3.22 6.41 -5.21
N ALA A 153 4.38 5.88 -4.82
CA ALA A 153 5.67 6.43 -5.21
C ALA A 153 5.94 6.29 -6.72
N ALA A 154 5.66 5.11 -7.28
CA ALA A 154 5.83 4.85 -8.71
C ALA A 154 4.94 5.74 -9.58
N ARG A 155 3.72 6.05 -9.11
CA ARG A 155 2.80 6.99 -9.76
C ARG A 155 3.39 8.39 -9.89
N GLN A 156 4.18 8.83 -8.90
CA GLN A 156 4.86 10.13 -8.96
C GLN A 156 6.09 10.09 -9.86
N ALA A 157 6.73 8.93 -9.99
CA ALA A 157 7.97 8.76 -10.74
C ALA A 157 7.76 8.57 -12.25
N GLY A 158 6.61 8.05 -12.69
CA GLY A 158 6.39 7.79 -14.11
C GLY A 158 5.00 7.27 -14.45
N MET A 159 4.89 6.74 -15.67
CA MET A 159 3.66 6.18 -16.22
C MET A 159 3.49 4.73 -15.80
N ILE A 160 2.31 4.36 -15.30
CA ILE A 160 2.00 2.99 -14.92
C ILE A 160 1.25 2.31 -16.08
N THR A 161 1.52 1.04 -16.30
CA THR A 161 0.84 0.19 -17.28
C THR A 161 0.40 -1.08 -16.57
N ALA A 162 -0.87 -1.44 -16.67
CA ALA A 162 -1.38 -2.71 -16.18
C ALA A 162 -1.45 -3.74 -17.31
N MET A 163 -1.14 -4.98 -16.98
CA MET A 163 -1.28 -6.13 -17.84
C MET A 163 -2.19 -7.13 -17.14
N LEU A 164 -3.27 -7.53 -17.80
CA LEU A 164 -4.19 -8.54 -17.25
C LEU A 164 -3.46 -9.88 -17.15
N ARG A 165 -3.51 -10.47 -15.96
CA ARG A 165 -2.91 -11.75 -15.65
C ARG A 165 -3.98 -12.84 -15.73
N ASN A 166 -3.62 -13.98 -16.30
CA ASN A 166 -4.49 -15.14 -16.24
C ASN A 166 -4.63 -15.60 -14.77
N PRO A 167 -5.85 -15.80 -14.24
CA PRO A 167 -6.05 -16.22 -12.86
C PRO A 167 -5.40 -17.57 -12.52
N HIS A 168 -5.11 -18.42 -13.52
CA HIS A 168 -4.41 -19.70 -13.33
C HIS A 168 -2.89 -19.60 -13.47
N ASP A 169 -2.34 -18.42 -13.77
CA ASP A 169 -0.90 -18.22 -13.93
C ASP A 169 -0.24 -17.82 -12.60
N ALA A 170 0.47 -18.77 -11.98
CA ALA A 170 1.23 -18.56 -10.75
C ALA A 170 2.71 -18.15 -10.99
N HIS A 171 3.15 -17.98 -12.24
CA HIS A 171 4.55 -17.67 -12.53
C HIS A 171 4.89 -16.21 -12.20
N ILE A 172 5.69 -15.99 -11.17
CA ILE A 172 6.26 -14.69 -10.85
C ILE A 172 7.53 -14.52 -11.69
N SER A 173 7.53 -13.58 -12.64
CA SER A 173 8.67 -13.34 -13.53
C SER A 173 9.48 -12.16 -13.03
N ASN A 174 10.59 -12.42 -12.34
CA ASN A 174 11.55 -11.39 -11.91
C ASN A 174 12.52 -10.98 -13.03
N LYS A 175 12.19 -11.23 -14.30
CA LYS A 175 13.15 -11.09 -15.41
C LYS A 175 13.32 -9.65 -15.91
N GLY A 176 12.60 -8.69 -15.34
CA GLY A 176 12.70 -7.28 -15.67
C GLY A 176 13.62 -6.53 -14.71
N ILE A 177 14.82 -6.22 -15.18
CA ILE A 177 15.84 -5.36 -14.56
C ILE A 177 16.71 -6.03 -13.48
N ARG A 178 18.00 -6.16 -13.79
CA ARG A 178 19.07 -6.45 -12.83
C ARG A 178 19.31 -5.19 -11.99
N GLY A 179 18.50 -5.00 -10.96
CA GLY A 179 18.61 -3.87 -10.04
C GLY A 179 17.32 -3.71 -9.25
N ASP A 180 17.46 -3.59 -7.94
CA ASP A 180 16.34 -3.35 -7.03
C ASP A 180 15.60 -2.06 -7.44
N LEU A 181 14.32 -2.17 -7.78
CA LEU A 181 13.47 -1.06 -8.20
C LEU A 181 13.45 0.06 -7.15
N ALA A 182 13.50 -0.30 -5.86
CA ALA A 182 13.55 0.67 -4.77
C ALA A 182 14.83 1.52 -4.82
N SER A 183 15.96 0.94 -5.24
CA SER A 183 17.21 1.66 -5.48
C SER A 183 17.09 2.63 -6.67
N LEU A 184 16.35 2.26 -7.72
CA LEU A 184 16.12 3.14 -8.88
C LEU A 184 15.14 4.27 -8.60
N LEU A 185 14.17 4.03 -7.72
CA LEU A 185 13.17 5.03 -7.30
C LEU A 185 13.64 5.88 -6.10
N GLY A 186 14.84 5.64 -5.58
CA GLY A 186 15.41 6.41 -4.47
C GLY A 186 14.77 6.15 -3.11
N LEU A 187 14.00 5.05 -2.95
CA LEU A 187 13.19 4.75 -1.76
C LEU A 187 13.96 4.01 -0.65
N HIS A 188 15.28 4.09 -0.61
CA HIS A 188 16.08 3.32 0.34
C HIS A 188 15.83 3.77 1.79
N VAL A 189 15.28 2.87 2.60
CA VAL A 189 15.51 2.85 4.04
C VAL A 189 16.73 1.96 4.24
N THR A 190 17.89 2.54 4.53
CA THR A 190 19.01 1.75 5.04
C THR A 190 18.58 1.16 6.38
N PRO A 191 18.47 -0.17 6.53
CA PRO A 191 18.39 -0.74 7.86
C PRO A 191 19.69 -0.33 8.53
N SER A 192 19.60 0.51 9.56
CA SER A 192 20.75 0.82 10.39
C SER A 192 21.20 -0.51 11.01
N GLU A 193 22.24 -1.09 10.43
CA GLU A 193 22.94 -2.22 10.99
C GLU A 193 23.64 -1.70 12.25
N TYR A 194 22.91 -1.67 13.36
CA TYR A 194 23.49 -1.42 14.66
C TYR A 194 24.45 -2.56 14.94
N LYS A 195 25.72 -2.35 14.57
CA LYS A 195 26.85 -3.17 14.95
C LYS A 195 26.82 -3.25 16.47
N SER A 196 26.37 -4.38 17.00
CA SER A 196 26.26 -4.60 18.43
C SER A 196 27.66 -4.45 19.02
N VAL A 197 27.90 -3.33 19.70
CA VAL A 197 29.14 -3.12 20.43
C VAL A 197 29.11 -4.11 21.59
N PRO A 198 30.09 -5.02 21.72
CA PRO A 198 30.11 -5.94 22.84
C PRO A 198 30.26 -5.15 24.14
N VAL A 199 29.19 -5.09 24.94
CA VAL A 199 29.21 -4.51 26.27
C VAL A 199 29.95 -5.47 27.19
N ILE A 200 31.21 -5.14 27.49
CA ILE A 200 32.02 -5.89 28.45
C ILE A 200 31.54 -5.51 29.86
N TYR A 201 30.71 -6.36 30.46
CA TYR A 201 30.41 -6.25 31.89
C TYR A 201 31.62 -6.74 32.69
N GLY A 202 32.39 -5.79 33.23
CA GLY A 202 33.54 -6.04 34.10
C GLY A 202 33.14 -6.51 35.50
N ASN A 203 32.53 -7.69 35.63
CA ASN A 203 32.47 -8.40 36.92
C ASN A 203 32.26 -9.92 36.80
N LYS A 204 32.90 -10.58 35.83
CA LYS A 204 32.96 -12.04 35.81
C LYS A 204 34.40 -12.49 36.02
N LEU A 205 34.63 -13.10 37.18
CA LEU A 205 35.88 -13.77 37.53
C LEU A 205 36.28 -14.72 36.39
N HIS A 206 37.53 -14.57 35.95
CA HIS A 206 38.17 -15.39 34.93
C HIS A 206 37.92 -16.89 35.18
N ARG A 207 37.18 -17.54 34.28
CA ARG A 207 37.25 -19.00 34.12
C ARG A 207 38.43 -19.29 33.19
N GLN A 208 39.51 -19.85 33.73
CA GLN A 208 40.63 -20.34 32.93
C GLN A 208 40.12 -21.37 31.91
N VAL A 209 40.29 -21.08 30.62
CA VAL A 209 40.09 -22.05 29.55
C VAL A 209 41.41 -22.78 29.34
N ARG A 210 41.46 -24.07 29.71
CA ARG A 210 42.54 -24.97 29.32
C ARG A 210 42.31 -25.40 27.86
N GLY A 211 43.29 -25.13 27.01
CA GLY A 211 43.54 -25.87 25.78
C GLY A 211 42.82 -25.38 24.53
N ALA A 212 43.46 -24.48 23.80
CA ALA A 212 43.44 -24.45 22.34
C ALA A 212 44.69 -23.69 21.85
N GLU A 213 45.77 -24.42 21.62
CA GLU A 213 46.85 -23.97 20.75
C GLU A 213 46.25 -23.68 19.37
N ALA A 214 46.25 -22.41 18.97
CA ALA A 214 46.13 -22.02 17.58
C ALA A 214 47.29 -21.07 17.28
N THR A 215 48.33 -21.62 16.66
CA THR A 215 49.41 -20.86 16.05
C THR A 215 48.85 -19.83 15.06
N PRO A 216 49.20 -18.53 15.17
CA PRO A 216 48.73 -17.52 14.23
C PRO A 216 49.37 -17.74 12.85
N LYS A 217 48.54 -17.90 11.81
CA LYS A 217 48.97 -17.80 10.41
C LYS A 217 49.30 -16.33 10.09
N PRO A 218 50.47 -16.00 9.53
CA PRO A 218 50.76 -14.64 9.10
C PRO A 218 49.93 -14.29 7.86
N SER A 219 49.04 -13.30 8.00
CA SER A 219 48.36 -12.68 6.84
C SER A 219 49.36 -11.79 6.09
N LYS A 220 49.69 -12.15 4.86
CA LYS A 220 50.31 -11.23 3.91
C LYS A 220 49.27 -10.17 3.52
N ASN A 221 49.69 -8.91 3.60
CA ASN A 221 49.06 -7.69 3.06
C ASN A 221 48.02 -7.01 3.97
N ALA A 222 48.51 -6.17 4.87
CA ALA A 222 47.86 -4.92 5.24
C ALA A 222 48.95 -3.93 5.68
N VAL A 223 49.65 -3.35 4.70
CA VAL A 223 50.47 -2.15 4.89
C VAL A 223 49.47 -1.00 4.95
N LEU A 224 49.18 -0.48 6.15
CA LEU A 224 48.64 0.86 6.29
C LEU A 224 49.83 1.82 6.26
N ASP A 225 50.07 2.37 5.07
CA ASP A 225 50.96 3.50 4.86
C ASP A 225 50.18 4.76 5.28
N VAL A 226 50.61 5.37 6.38
CA VAL A 226 50.03 6.62 6.89
C VAL A 226 51.00 7.72 6.51
N ASP A 227 50.70 8.44 5.44
CA ASP A 227 51.42 9.66 5.06
C ASP A 227 51.23 10.73 6.14
N THR A 228 52.25 10.94 6.97
CA THR A 228 52.37 12.13 7.81
C THR A 228 52.93 13.28 6.97
N PRO A 229 52.25 14.44 6.83
CA PRO A 229 52.85 15.60 6.18
C PRO A 229 53.83 16.25 7.16
N SER A 230 55.13 16.08 6.91
CA SER A 230 56.17 16.78 7.66
C SER A 230 56.95 17.73 6.75
N GLN A 231 56.87 19.01 7.13
CA GLN A 231 57.81 20.10 6.88
C GLN A 231 57.79 20.73 5.47
N LEU A 232 57.04 21.82 5.39
CA LEU A 232 57.24 22.92 4.46
C LEU A 232 58.68 23.45 4.59
N SER A 233 59.42 23.38 3.49
CA SER A 233 60.68 24.09 3.29
C SER A 233 60.42 25.59 3.23
N PHE A 234 60.84 26.33 4.25
CA PHE A 234 61.03 27.78 4.16
C PHE A 234 62.53 28.10 4.19
N ILE A 235 62.99 28.39 2.97
CA ILE A 235 64.07 29.27 2.51
C ILE A 235 64.92 29.93 3.62
N GLN A 236 66.22 29.64 3.56
CA GLN A 236 67.31 30.47 4.10
C GLN A 236 67.28 31.86 3.45
N GLU A 237 67.16 32.90 4.25
CA GLU A 237 67.56 34.25 3.86
C GLU A 237 68.62 34.74 4.85
N SER A 238 69.81 34.97 4.29
CA SER A 238 71.02 35.46 4.93
C SER A 238 70.87 36.91 5.37
N LEU A 239 71.08 37.18 6.67
CA LEU A 239 71.38 38.53 7.16
C LEU A 239 72.86 38.83 6.92
N ASP A 240 73.15 39.76 6.01
CA ASP A 240 74.40 40.52 6.03
C ASP A 240 74.19 41.81 6.83
N VAL A 241 75.10 42.01 7.78
CA VAL A 241 75.27 43.22 8.58
C VAL A 241 76.17 44.19 7.80
N VAL A 242 75.72 45.43 7.61
CA VAL A 242 76.63 46.59 7.41
C VAL A 242 76.13 47.77 8.24
N GLU A 243 77.07 48.32 8.99
CA GLU A 243 77.02 49.44 9.95
C GLU A 243 76.47 50.76 9.38
N ASN A 244 75.71 51.49 10.22
CA ASN A 244 76.15 52.78 10.80
C ASN A 244 75.20 53.23 11.93
#